data_AF-A0A941XVN1-F1
#
_entry.id   AF-A0A941XVN1-F1
#
_cell.length_a   1.000
_cell.length_b   1.000
_cell.length_c   1.000
_cell.angle_alpha   90.00
_cell.angle_beta   90.00
_cell.angle_gamma   90.00
#
_symmetry.space_group_name_H-M   'P 1'
#
loop_
_entity.id
_entity.type
_entity.pdbx_description
1 polymer ?
#
loop_
_entity_poly.entity_id
_entity_poly.type
_entity_poly.pdbx_seq_one_letter_code
_entity_poly.pdbx_strand_id
1 'polypeptide(L)'
;MNKLFAIIFIAAISFLVFTGRSELASNSLLEIPLEGIKLVINTSASVMLFSGLLQVAYDCGIIKHLTSFLRNPMSHLFLSLNNDDIDIISLNLLCNFLGINGAATSAGLKAMESLVAKKDYNAIITFLTLNASGFCLLPQGILAIRGSYINNAFDIILPSFLLSLLAFIITICLNKVLVKYDK
;
A
#
# COMPACT_ATOMS: atom_id res chain seq x y z
N MET A 1 18.79 -5.28 -3.65
CA MET A 1 18.07 -6.13 -2.67
C MET A 1 18.77 -7.45 -2.39
N ASN A 2 19.10 -8.29 -3.38
CA ASN A 2 19.66 -9.63 -3.12
C ASN A 2 20.93 -9.64 -2.26
N LYS A 3 21.86 -8.70 -2.50
CA LYS A 3 23.08 -8.56 -1.68
C LYS A 3 22.77 -8.20 -0.21
N LEU A 4 21.77 -7.35 0.02
CA LEU A 4 21.37 -6.94 1.36
C LEU A 4 20.80 -8.13 2.14
N PHE A 5 19.88 -8.90 1.53
CA PHE A 5 19.32 -10.10 2.15
C PHE A 5 20.37 -11.16 2.43
N ALA A 6 21.31 -11.38 1.50
CA ALA A 6 22.41 -12.30 1.71
C ALA A 6 23.29 -11.89 2.90
N ILE A 7 23.61 -10.59 3.04
CA ILE A 7 24.39 -10.08 4.17
C ILE A 7 23.65 -10.30 5.49
N ILE A 8 22.35 -9.96 5.55
CA ILE A 8 21.54 -10.14 6.76
C ILE A 8 21.47 -11.62 7.15
N PHE A 9 21.25 -12.50 6.17
CA PHE A 9 21.16 -13.93 6.38
C PHE A 9 22.46 -14.54 6.90
N ILE A 10 23.60 -14.20 6.27
CA ILE A 10 24.92 -14.66 6.70
C ILE A 10 25.24 -14.13 8.10
N ALA A 11 25.00 -12.84 8.36
CA ALA A 11 25.25 -12.24 9.67
C ALA A 11 24.41 -12.90 10.78
N ALA A 12 23.14 -13.19 10.52
CA ALA A 12 22.25 -13.86 11.47
C ALA A 12 22.71 -15.29 11.79
N ILE A 13 23.08 -16.07 10.77
CA ILE A 13 23.60 -17.44 10.97
C ILE A 13 24.92 -17.40 11.72
N SER A 14 25.86 -16.54 11.30
CA SER A 14 27.14 -16.38 12.00
C SER A 14 26.93 -16.03 13.47
N PHE A 15 26.04 -15.08 13.79
CA PHE A 15 25.72 -14.71 15.17
C PHE A 15 25.18 -15.90 15.99
N LEU A 16 24.27 -16.70 15.43
CA LEU A 16 23.72 -17.87 16.11
C LEU A 16 24.77 -18.98 16.33
N VAL A 17 25.68 -19.17 15.38
CA VAL A 17 26.79 -20.12 15.51
C VAL A 17 27.78 -19.65 16.58
N PHE A 18 28.19 -18.37 16.57
CA PHE A 18 29.13 -17.83 17.55
C PHE A 18 28.55 -17.75 18.98
N THR A 19 27.24 -17.64 19.13
CA THR A 19 26.56 -17.65 20.44
C THR A 19 26.23 -19.05 20.96
N GLY A 20 26.66 -20.12 20.26
CA GLY A 20 26.43 -21.51 20.67
C GLY A 20 24.99 -22.00 20.44
N ARG A 21 24.20 -21.29 19.63
CA ARG A 21 22.78 -21.59 19.32
C ARG A 21 22.62 -22.22 17.93
N SER A 22 23.58 -23.06 17.51
CA SER A 22 23.61 -23.69 16.18
C SER A 22 22.43 -24.63 15.91
N GLU A 23 21.88 -25.24 16.96
CA GLU A 23 20.69 -26.08 16.88
C GLU A 23 19.43 -25.26 16.51
N LEU A 24 19.26 -24.07 17.13
CA LEU A 24 18.20 -23.13 16.75
C LEU A 24 18.35 -22.65 15.31
N ALA A 25 19.58 -22.42 14.85
CA ALA A 25 19.84 -22.04 13.46
C ALA A 25 19.40 -23.15 12.48
N SER A 26 19.72 -24.41 12.79
CA SER A 26 19.39 -25.56 11.94
C SER A 26 17.88 -25.83 11.90
N ASN A 27 17.21 -25.79 13.06
CA ASN A 27 15.76 -26.00 13.13
C ASN A 27 15.00 -24.87 12.41
N SER A 28 15.39 -23.62 12.62
CA SER A 28 14.77 -22.45 11.96
C SER A 28 14.88 -22.52 10.43
N LEU A 29 16.00 -23.02 9.89
CA LEU A 29 16.19 -23.17 8.45
C LEU A 29 15.21 -24.15 7.81
N LEU A 30 14.74 -25.15 8.56
CA LEU A 30 13.81 -26.17 8.07
C LEU A 30 12.34 -25.82 8.37
N GLU A 31 12.06 -25.20 9.51
CA GLU A 31 10.70 -24.90 9.96
C GLU A 31 10.12 -23.63 9.33
N ILE A 32 10.90 -22.54 9.25
CA ILE A 32 10.42 -21.23 8.76
C ILE A 32 9.87 -21.31 7.32
N PRO A 33 10.51 -22.03 6.36
CA PRO A 33 9.94 -22.17 5.02
C PRO A 33 8.57 -22.85 5.02
N LEU A 34 8.37 -23.87 5.87
CA LEU A 34 7.11 -24.60 5.98
C LEU A 34 6.00 -23.74 6.57
N GLU A 35 6.32 -22.95 7.61
CA GLU A 35 5.39 -21.96 8.17
C GLU A 35 5.02 -20.89 7.13
N GLY A 36 6.00 -20.41 6.37
CA GLY A 36 5.79 -19.47 5.28
C GLY A 36 4.81 -20.01 4.22
N ILE A 37 4.99 -21.26 3.79
CA ILE A 37 4.07 -21.92 2.85
C ILE A 37 2.66 -22.01 3.44
N LYS A 38 2.52 -22.44 4.70
CA LYS A 38 1.22 -22.51 5.37
C LYS A 38 0.54 -21.15 5.42
N LEU A 39 1.28 -20.09 5.76
CA LEU A 39 0.77 -18.73 5.80
C LEU A 39 0.29 -18.27 4.41
N VAL A 40 1.07 -18.52 3.36
CA VAL A 40 0.69 -18.17 1.97
C VAL A 40 -0.60 -18.89 1.58
N ILE A 41 -0.71 -20.19 1.84
CA ILE A 41 -1.92 -20.96 1.53
C ILE A 41 -3.12 -20.40 2.30
N ASN A 42 -2.99 -20.18 3.62
CA ASN A 42 -4.08 -19.70 4.46
C ASN A 42 -4.57 -18.30 4.07
N THR A 43 -3.65 -17.42 3.67
CA THR A 43 -3.99 -16.04 3.28
C THR A 43 -4.45 -15.94 1.82
N SER A 44 -4.12 -16.91 0.96
CA SER A 44 -4.44 -16.88 -0.48
C SER A 44 -5.93 -16.79 -0.77
N ALA A 45 -6.79 -17.54 -0.07
CA ALA A 45 -8.23 -17.54 -0.28
C ALA A 45 -8.86 -16.16 -0.03
N SER A 46 -8.42 -15.47 1.04
CA SER A 46 -8.88 -14.11 1.34
C SER A 46 -8.42 -13.13 0.27
N VAL A 47 -7.16 -13.18 -0.14
CA VAL A 47 -6.62 -12.32 -1.21
C VAL A 47 -7.35 -12.53 -2.53
N MET A 48 -7.60 -13.79 -2.91
CA MET A 48 -8.32 -14.14 -4.14
C MET A 48 -9.76 -13.62 -4.13
N LEU A 49 -10.48 -13.78 -3.01
CA LEU A 49 -11.85 -13.30 -2.86
C LEU A 49 -11.93 -11.79 -3.05
N PHE A 50 -11.15 -11.03 -2.28
CA PHE A 50 -11.19 -9.57 -2.35
C PHE A 50 -10.68 -9.06 -3.70
N SER A 51 -9.62 -9.67 -4.26
CA SER A 51 -9.11 -9.29 -5.58
C SER A 51 -10.14 -9.54 -6.68
N GLY A 52 -10.87 -10.66 -6.62
CA GLY A 52 -11.95 -10.97 -7.56
C GLY A 52 -13.12 -9.99 -7.47
N LEU A 53 -13.59 -9.68 -6.26
CA LEU A 53 -14.66 -8.68 -6.04
C LEU A 53 -14.27 -7.30 -6.58
N LEU A 54 -13.03 -6.88 -6.33
CA LEU A 54 -12.51 -5.61 -6.80
C LEU A 54 -12.34 -5.56 -8.32
N GLN A 55 -11.95 -6.67 -8.94
CA GLN A 55 -11.88 -6.78 -10.40
C GLN A 55 -13.27 -6.67 -11.03
N VAL A 56 -14.29 -7.30 -10.45
CA VAL A 56 -15.68 -7.14 -10.91
C VAL A 56 -16.13 -5.68 -10.79
N ALA A 57 -15.82 -5.01 -9.68
CA ALA A 57 -16.13 -3.58 -9.52
C ALA A 57 -15.41 -2.70 -10.57
N TYR A 58 -14.18 -3.07 -10.95
CA TYR A 58 -13.44 -2.44 -12.04
C TYR A 58 -14.13 -2.62 -13.38
N ASP A 59 -14.50 -3.86 -13.73
CA ASP A 59 -15.12 -4.21 -15.00
C ASP A 59 -16.53 -3.61 -15.14
N CYS A 60 -17.29 -3.50 -14.04
CA CYS A 60 -18.58 -2.82 -14.01
C CYS A 60 -18.48 -1.27 -14.09
N GLY A 61 -17.27 -0.70 -14.14
CA GLY A 61 -17.06 0.74 -14.25
C GLY A 61 -17.27 1.52 -12.94
N ILE A 62 -17.47 0.85 -11.82
CA ILE A 62 -17.61 1.48 -10.49
C ILE A 62 -16.32 2.27 -10.17
N ILE A 63 -15.17 1.67 -10.45
CA ILE A 63 -13.86 2.30 -10.26
C ILE A 63 -13.75 3.57 -11.09
N LYS A 64 -14.15 3.54 -12.36
CA LYS A 64 -14.12 4.73 -13.23
C LYS A 64 -15.03 5.85 -12.70
N HIS A 65 -16.20 5.50 -12.16
CA HIS A 65 -17.11 6.47 -11.55
C HIS A 65 -16.52 7.09 -10.28
N LEU A 66 -15.96 6.28 -9.39
CA LEU A 66 -15.28 6.74 -8.17
C LEU A 66 -14.03 7.57 -8.48
N THR A 67 -13.27 7.24 -9.54
CA THR A 67 -12.13 8.04 -10.01
C THR A 67 -12.62 9.43 -10.43
N SER A 68 -13.73 9.51 -11.18
CA SER A 68 -14.33 10.80 -11.55
C SER A 68 -14.79 11.60 -10.33
N PHE A 69 -15.24 10.95 -9.27
CA PHE A 69 -15.59 11.62 -8.01
C PHE A 69 -14.34 12.18 -7.30
N LEU A 70 -13.23 11.43 -7.29
CA LEU A 70 -11.94 11.86 -6.74
C LEU A 70 -11.21 12.90 -7.60
N ARG A 71 -11.57 13.03 -8.87
CA ARG A 71 -10.97 14.01 -9.78
C ARG A 71 -11.08 15.44 -9.25
N ASN A 72 -12.22 15.81 -8.67
CA ASN A 72 -12.44 17.18 -8.19
C ASN A 72 -11.59 17.54 -6.96
N PRO A 73 -11.51 16.74 -5.89
CA PRO A 73 -10.58 17.02 -4.80
C PRO A 73 -9.11 16.97 -5.25
N MET A 74 -8.76 16.08 -6.19
CA MET A 74 -7.39 16.00 -6.70
C MET A 74 -7.00 17.20 -7.57
N SER A 75 -7.90 17.74 -8.39
CA SER A 75 -7.61 18.95 -9.18
C SER A 75 -7.33 20.18 -8.30
N HIS A 76 -7.95 20.26 -7.12
CA HIS A 76 -7.69 21.32 -6.16
C HIS A 76 -6.35 21.15 -5.42
N LEU A 77 -5.87 19.92 -5.32
CA LEU A 77 -4.60 19.60 -4.67
C LEU A 77 -3.42 19.72 -5.64
N PHE A 78 -3.64 19.40 -6.92
CA PHE A 78 -2.66 19.42 -8.00
C PHE A 78 -2.98 20.49 -9.05
N LEU A 79 -2.91 21.76 -8.66
CA LEU A 79 -3.32 22.90 -9.49
C LEU A 79 -2.52 23.06 -10.81
N SER A 80 -1.31 22.53 -10.87
CA SER A 80 -0.38 22.63 -12.01
C SER A 80 -0.54 21.52 -13.05
N LEU A 81 -1.38 20.51 -12.78
CA LEU A 81 -1.51 19.32 -13.61
C LEU A 81 -2.67 19.39 -14.60
N ASN A 82 -2.55 18.68 -15.72
CA ASN A 82 -3.63 18.54 -16.69
C ASN A 82 -4.61 17.44 -16.23
N ASN A 83 -5.74 17.33 -16.94
CA ASN A 83 -6.77 16.36 -16.61
C ASN A 83 -6.27 14.91 -16.63
N ASP A 84 -5.41 14.56 -17.59
CA ASP A 84 -4.89 13.20 -17.73
C ASP A 84 -4.03 12.78 -16.53
N ASP A 85 -3.15 13.67 -16.04
CA ASP A 85 -2.35 13.40 -14.84
C ASP A 85 -3.23 13.27 -13.60
N ILE A 86 -4.24 14.13 -13.47
CA ILE A 86 -5.19 14.09 -12.35
C ILE A 86 -5.97 12.76 -12.37
N ASP A 87 -6.36 12.28 -13.55
CA ASP A 87 -7.07 11.01 -13.70
C ASP A 87 -6.18 9.81 -13.31
N ILE A 88 -4.90 9.81 -13.72
CA ILE A 88 -3.94 8.75 -13.36
C ILE A 88 -3.66 8.77 -11.84
N ILE A 89 -3.48 9.95 -11.24
CA ILE A 89 -3.29 10.09 -9.78
C ILE A 89 -4.54 9.62 -9.03
N SER A 90 -5.73 10.03 -9.48
CA SER A 90 -7.00 9.65 -8.87
C SER A 90 -7.21 8.14 -8.96
N LEU A 91 -6.86 7.52 -10.09
CA LEU A 91 -6.90 6.07 -10.26
C LEU A 91 -5.93 5.37 -9.31
N ASN A 92 -4.69 5.86 -9.18
CA ASN A 92 -3.72 5.29 -8.24
C ASN A 92 -4.25 5.33 -6.80
N LEU A 93 -4.72 6.48 -6.32
CA LEU A 93 -5.24 6.64 -4.97
C LEU A 93 -6.49 5.79 -4.72
N LEU A 94 -7.39 5.70 -5.71
CA LEU A 94 -8.58 4.87 -5.60
C LEU A 94 -8.23 3.38 -5.56
N CYS A 95 -7.34 2.92 -6.42
CA CYS A 95 -6.87 1.53 -6.42
C CYS A 95 -6.18 1.20 -5.09
N ASN A 96 -5.37 2.10 -4.54
CA ASN A 96 -4.76 1.93 -3.22
C ASN A 96 -5.82 1.87 -2.10
N PHE A 97 -6.81 2.77 -2.14
CA PHE A 97 -7.93 2.80 -1.22
C PHE A 97 -8.73 1.49 -1.22
N LEU A 98 -8.97 0.93 -2.40
CA LEU A 98 -9.74 -0.28 -2.56
C LEU A 98 -8.93 -1.56 -2.35
N GLY A 99 -7.59 -1.47 -2.34
CA GLY A 99 -6.68 -2.62 -2.19
C GLY A 99 -6.33 -3.32 -3.50
N ILE A 100 -6.52 -2.67 -4.65
CA ILE A 100 -6.10 -3.17 -5.97
C ILE A 100 -4.62 -2.83 -6.18
N ASN A 101 -3.74 -3.43 -5.39
CA ASN A 101 -2.34 -3.03 -5.29
C ASN A 101 -1.60 -3.07 -6.64
N GLY A 102 -1.81 -4.10 -7.47
CA GLY A 102 -1.16 -4.20 -8.78
C GLY A 102 -1.54 -3.05 -9.74
N ALA A 103 -2.82 -2.69 -9.79
CA ALA A 103 -3.30 -1.56 -10.56
C ALA A 103 -2.79 -0.24 -9.98
N ALA A 104 -2.80 -0.09 -8.65
CA ALA A 104 -2.29 1.08 -7.96
C ALA A 104 -0.81 1.34 -8.30
N THR A 105 0.05 0.32 -8.24
CA THR A 105 1.48 0.46 -8.56
C THR A 105 1.70 0.87 -10.01
N SER A 106 0.98 0.25 -10.96
CA SER A 106 1.12 0.60 -12.38
C SER A 106 0.66 2.03 -12.69
N ALA A 107 -0.46 2.47 -12.11
CA ALA A 107 -0.93 3.85 -12.22
C ALA A 107 0.02 4.83 -11.52
N GLY A 108 0.57 4.45 -10.36
CA GLY A 108 1.49 5.28 -9.60
C GLY A 108 2.82 5.52 -10.32
N LEU A 109 3.37 4.51 -11.01
CA LEU A 109 4.55 4.67 -11.85
C LEU A 109 4.29 5.66 -13.00
N LYS A 110 3.16 5.52 -13.71
CA LYS A 110 2.76 6.45 -14.77
C LYS A 110 2.57 7.89 -14.26
N ALA A 111 1.93 8.06 -13.10
CA ALA A 111 1.80 9.35 -12.46
C ALA A 111 3.18 9.94 -12.16
N MET A 112 4.05 9.16 -11.51
CA MET A 112 5.38 9.61 -11.11
C MET A 112 6.25 10.00 -12.31
N GLU A 113 6.22 9.23 -13.40
CA GLU A 113 6.92 9.54 -14.65
C GLU A 113 6.48 10.91 -15.20
N SER A 114 5.18 11.18 -15.23
CA SER A 114 4.64 12.48 -15.68
C SER A 114 5.07 13.63 -14.79
N LEU A 115 4.98 13.46 -13.46
CA LEU A 115 5.37 14.48 -12.48
C LEU A 115 6.86 14.83 -12.55
N VAL A 116 7.72 13.80 -12.70
CA VAL A 116 9.17 13.98 -12.84
C VAL A 116 9.51 14.67 -14.15
N ALA A 117 8.86 14.30 -15.26
CA ALA A 117 9.06 14.95 -16.56
C ALA A 117 8.71 16.45 -16.51
N LYS A 118 7.68 16.83 -15.74
CA LYS A 118 7.28 18.23 -15.52
C LYS A 118 8.15 18.97 -14.50
N LYS A 119 9.03 18.28 -13.77
CA LYS A 119 9.86 18.82 -12.68
C LYS A 119 9.05 19.53 -11.59
N ASP A 120 7.83 19.06 -11.35
CA ASP A 120 6.96 19.61 -10.31
C ASP A 120 7.19 18.89 -8.98
N TYR A 121 8.21 19.33 -8.23
CA TYR A 121 8.58 18.72 -6.96
C TYR A 121 7.48 18.80 -5.90
N ASN A 122 6.66 19.86 -5.93
CA ASN A 122 5.53 20.01 -5.01
C ASN A 122 4.46 18.94 -5.29
N ALA A 123 4.14 18.70 -6.57
CA ALA A 123 3.26 17.62 -6.95
C ALA A 123 3.86 16.25 -6.59
N ILE A 124 5.17 16.03 -6.79
CA ILE A 124 5.84 14.78 -6.40
C ILE A 124 5.71 14.53 -4.88
N ILE A 125 6.04 15.53 -4.05
CA ILE A 125 5.94 15.43 -2.59
C ILE A 125 4.49 15.15 -2.17
N THR A 126 3.55 15.89 -2.75
CA THR A 126 2.12 15.72 -2.45
C THR A 126 1.62 14.33 -2.84
N PHE A 127 2.01 13.82 -4.01
CA PHE A 127 1.64 12.49 -4.47
C PHE A 127 2.21 11.37 -3.58
N LEU A 128 3.50 11.48 -3.21
CA LEU A 128 4.17 10.52 -2.34
C LEU A 128 3.59 10.51 -0.93
N THR A 129 3.34 11.68 -0.35
CA THR A 129 2.78 11.81 1.00
C THR A 129 1.35 11.28 1.08
N LEU A 130 0.52 11.53 0.07
CA LEU A 130 -0.82 10.93 -0.01
C LEU A 130 -0.76 9.40 -0.08
N ASN A 131 0.11 8.82 -0.91
CA ASN A 131 0.28 7.37 -0.96
C ASN A 131 0.82 6.80 0.37
N ALA A 132 1.72 7.51 1.03
CA ALA A 132 2.29 7.11 2.32
C ALA A 132 1.28 7.16 3.48
N SER A 133 0.24 8.00 3.39
CA SER A 133 -0.80 8.08 4.43
C SER A 133 -1.65 6.80 4.55
N GLY A 134 -1.57 5.90 3.57
CA GLY A 134 -2.11 4.54 3.69
C GLY A 134 -3.64 4.47 3.79
N PHE A 135 -4.36 5.44 3.20
CA PHE A 135 -5.83 5.43 3.21
C PHE A 135 -6.35 4.17 2.52
N CYS A 136 -7.03 3.30 3.27
CA CYS A 136 -7.51 2.02 2.77
C CYS A 136 -8.89 1.70 3.36
N LEU A 137 -9.79 1.19 2.52
CA LEU A 137 -11.14 0.77 2.90
C LEU A 137 -11.10 -0.52 3.74
N LEU A 138 -10.29 -1.48 3.30
CA LEU A 138 -10.21 -2.81 3.92
C LEU A 138 -8.74 -3.15 4.20
N PRO A 139 -8.33 -3.33 5.47
CA PRO A 139 -6.97 -3.72 5.81
C PRO A 139 -6.74 -5.22 5.53
N GLN A 140 -6.79 -5.61 4.25
CA GLN A 140 -6.83 -7.00 3.78
C GLN A 140 -5.70 -7.88 4.35
N GLY A 141 -4.46 -7.36 4.40
CA GLY A 141 -3.32 -8.11 4.94
C GLY A 141 -3.51 -8.47 6.41
N ILE A 142 -3.93 -7.50 7.23
CA ILE A 142 -4.23 -7.72 8.65
C ILE A 142 -5.45 -8.62 8.81
N LEU A 143 -6.49 -8.46 7.99
CA LEU A 143 -7.69 -9.31 8.02
C LEU A 143 -7.34 -10.77 7.73
N ALA A 144 -6.50 -11.04 6.73
CA ALA A 144 -6.08 -12.39 6.36
C ALA A 144 -5.28 -13.07 7.48
N ILE A 145 -4.37 -12.32 8.12
CA ILE A 145 -3.63 -12.81 9.29
C ILE A 145 -4.59 -13.04 10.45
N ARG A 146 -5.44 -12.08 10.81
CA ARG A 146 -6.41 -12.21 11.92
C ARG A 146 -7.37 -13.36 11.72
N GLY A 147 -7.89 -13.55 10.50
CA GLY A 147 -8.79 -14.67 10.17
C GLY A 147 -8.13 -16.04 10.33
N SER A 148 -6.79 -16.11 10.36
CA SER A 148 -6.06 -17.35 10.61
C SER A 148 -5.90 -17.67 12.11
N TYR A 149 -6.12 -16.71 13.01
CA TYR A 149 -5.85 -16.85 14.45
C TYR A 149 -7.04 -16.49 15.38
N ILE A 150 -8.03 -15.74 14.91
CA ILE A 150 -9.11 -15.17 15.73
C ILE A 150 -10.45 -15.26 15.00
N ASN A 151 -11.53 -15.58 15.74
CA ASN A 151 -12.89 -15.73 15.20
C ASN A 151 -13.50 -14.42 14.66
N ASN A 152 -13.27 -13.29 15.34
CA ASN A 152 -13.76 -11.97 14.93
C ASN A 152 -12.65 -11.16 14.24
N ALA A 153 -12.34 -11.49 12.99
CA ALA A 153 -11.32 -10.78 12.23
C ALA A 153 -11.74 -9.37 11.78
N PHE A 154 -13.04 -9.14 11.59
CA PHE A 154 -13.60 -7.95 10.93
C PHE A 154 -13.79 -6.72 11.84
N ASP A 155 -13.67 -6.88 13.15
CA ASP A 155 -13.78 -5.80 14.15
C ASP A 155 -12.79 -4.65 13.93
N ILE A 156 -11.68 -4.93 13.25
CA ILE A 156 -10.62 -3.95 12.96
C ILE A 156 -10.94 -3.03 11.76
N ILE A 157 -11.95 -3.36 10.94
CA ILE A 157 -12.27 -2.56 9.74
C ILE A 157 -12.56 -1.11 10.12
N LEU A 158 -13.50 -0.90 11.04
CA LEU A 158 -13.95 0.45 11.38
C LEU A 158 -12.84 1.28 12.04
N PRO A 159 -12.10 0.79 13.05
CA PRO A 159 -10.94 1.51 13.58
C PRO A 159 -9.86 1.83 12.54
N SER A 160 -9.51 0.87 11.67
CA SER A 160 -8.49 1.09 10.63
C SER A 160 -8.92 2.10 9.58
N PHE A 161 -10.19 2.06 9.16
CA PHE A 161 -10.73 3.04 8.23
C PHE A 161 -10.68 4.44 8.82
N LEU A 162 -11.16 4.63 10.06
CA LEU A 162 -11.16 5.92 10.72
C LEU A 162 -9.75 6.48 10.93
N LEU A 163 -8.80 5.64 11.36
CA LEU A 163 -7.42 6.05 11.57
C LEU A 163 -6.75 6.46 10.25
N SER A 164 -6.94 5.68 9.20
CA SER A 164 -6.35 5.97 7.89
C SER A 164 -6.99 7.18 7.22
N LEU A 165 -8.30 7.40 7.42
CA LEU A 165 -8.99 8.62 6.99
C LEU A 165 -8.44 9.85 7.71
N LEU A 166 -8.26 9.78 9.03
CA LEU A 166 -7.66 10.86 9.81
C LEU A 166 -6.24 11.17 9.33
N ALA A 167 -5.41 10.16 9.13
CA ALA A 167 -4.06 10.32 8.60
C ALA A 167 -4.08 11.00 7.23
N PHE A 168 -4.95 10.57 6.32
CA PHE A 168 -5.12 11.15 4.99
C PHE A 168 -5.53 12.64 5.05
N ILE A 169 -6.49 12.99 5.91
CA ILE A 169 -6.94 14.38 6.10
C ILE A 169 -5.79 15.24 6.65
N ILE A 170 -5.07 14.75 7.66
CA ILE A 170 -3.92 15.46 8.24
C ILE A 170 -2.85 15.69 7.17
N THR A 171 -2.54 14.68 6.35
CA THR A 171 -1.61 14.82 5.24
C THR A 171 -2.03 15.90 4.25
N ILE A 172 -3.31 15.95 3.85
CA ILE A 172 -3.82 17.01 2.95
C ILE A 172 -3.66 18.39 3.58
N CYS A 173 -4.03 18.53 4.86
CA CYS A 173 -3.93 19.80 5.57
C CYS A 173 -2.47 20.28 5.69
N LEU A 174 -1.56 19.39 6.10
CA LEU A 174 -0.14 19.70 6.22
C LEU A 174 0.50 20.03 4.87
N ASN A 175 0.21 19.28 3.81
CA ASN A 175 0.70 19.59 2.47
C ASN A 175 0.27 20.98 2.02
N LYS A 176 -1.00 21.35 2.21
CA LYS A 176 -1.48 22.70 1.86
C LYS A 176 -0.78 23.80 2.63
N VAL A 177 -0.45 23.57 3.89
CA VAL A 177 0.28 24.53 4.72
C VAL A 177 1.73 24.62 4.24
N LEU A 178 2.45 23.50 4.16
CA LEU A 178 3.88 23.46 3.85
C LEU A 178 4.21 23.96 2.45
N VAL A 179 3.42 23.58 1.43
CA VAL A 179 3.62 24.06 0.04
C VAL A 179 3.40 25.58 -0.07
N LYS A 180 2.64 26.19 0.84
CA LYS A 180 2.47 27.65 0.89
C LYS A 180 3.69 28.38 1.46
N TYR A 181 4.45 27.72 2.34
CA TYR A 181 5.66 28.29 2.97
C TYR A 181 6.93 28.11 2.12
N ASP A 182 6.92 27.22 1.13
CA ASP A 182 8.05 26.95 0.23
C ASP A 182 8.04 27.84 -1.04
N LYS A 183 7.23 28.90 -1.05
CA LYS A 183 7.18 29.95 -2.08
C LYS A 183 7.76 31.25 -1.56
#